data_AF-A0A2V2FD44-F1
#
_entry.id   AF-A0A2V2FD44-F1
#
_cell.length_a   1.000
_cell.length_b   1.000
_cell.length_c   1.000
_cell.angle_alpha   90.00
_cell.angle_beta   90.00
_cell.angle_gamma   90.00
#
_symmetry.space_group_name_H-M   'P 1'
#
loop_
_entity.id
_entity.type
_entity.pdbx_description
1 polymer ?
#
loop_
_entity_poly.entity_id
_entity_poly.type
_entity_poly.pdbx_seq_one_letter_code
_entity_poly.pdbx_strand_id
1 'polypeptide(L)'
;MPKTGGALTFTAAFGGADYKDPTPENNPNTSFKMASGATLTIENDVIFDNIILFQENKQNTIAVSAGATLTVTDTVVLMSKPGNDYHFRILLEEGATAILSEAAQKVMTVEGSGTLLTYGDSKPAESPFKPTRGYENTFADVTNDKWFYTYVKTAYEYALANGTSTTAFSPDGKFTVAQALTAAVKIHTAYTGKTVRAAAAGEAWYMPYATYCIENGIIKDGQFADYNKNITRGDMAIVFANILPDSEYAAIREKVLPDVTDGMPCAAAVRKLANAGIVGGDNKGNYNAANEITRAEACVIFTRIAVASMRDGE
;
A
#
# COMPACT_ATOMS: atom_id res chain seq x y z
N MET A 1 -14.29 -22.04 0.54
CA MET A 1 -13.67 -21.45 1.77
C MET A 1 -14.77 -20.77 2.59
N PRO A 2 -14.66 -20.62 3.93
CA PRO A 2 -15.67 -19.85 4.66
C PRO A 2 -15.70 -18.40 4.12
N LYS A 3 -16.89 -17.81 4.03
CA LYS A 3 -16.99 -16.37 3.77
C LYS A 3 -16.52 -15.62 5.00
N THR A 4 -15.51 -14.79 4.85
CA THR A 4 -14.90 -14.01 5.94
C THR A 4 -15.26 -12.54 5.81
N GLY A 5 -15.32 -11.81 6.93
CA GLY A 5 -15.56 -10.35 6.93
C GLY A 5 -14.37 -9.49 6.48
N GLY A 6 -13.25 -10.14 6.14
CA GLY A 6 -12.01 -9.53 5.67
C GLY A 6 -11.08 -10.59 5.10
N ALA A 7 -9.88 -10.17 4.66
CA ALA A 7 -8.93 -11.08 4.03
C ALA A 7 -8.50 -12.21 4.97
N LEU A 8 -8.49 -13.44 4.46
CA LEU A 8 -7.98 -14.62 5.15
C LEU A 8 -6.47 -14.72 4.95
N THR A 9 -5.69 -14.53 6.02
CA THR A 9 -4.23 -14.61 5.96
C THR A 9 -3.71 -15.98 6.41
N PHE A 10 -2.93 -16.64 5.57
CA PHE A 10 -2.13 -17.82 5.90
C PHE A 10 -0.69 -17.37 6.15
N THR A 11 -0.21 -17.62 7.37
CA THR A 11 1.15 -17.23 7.78
C THR A 11 1.78 -18.26 8.70
N ALA A 12 3.11 -18.36 8.64
CA ALA A 12 3.93 -19.06 9.61
C ALA A 12 4.62 -18.09 10.58
N ALA A 13 4.24 -16.79 10.62
CA ALA A 13 4.70 -15.87 11.65
C ALA A 13 3.60 -15.59 12.68
N PHE A 14 3.94 -15.78 13.95
CA PHE A 14 2.99 -15.55 15.05
C PHE A 14 3.72 -15.15 16.33
N GLY A 15 3.22 -14.11 17.00
CA GLY A 15 3.79 -13.64 18.27
C GLY A 15 5.25 -13.17 18.17
N GLY A 16 5.68 -12.68 17.01
CA GLY A 16 7.07 -12.26 16.75
C GLY A 16 8.04 -13.40 16.42
N ALA A 17 7.58 -14.65 16.43
CA ALA A 17 8.36 -15.81 15.99
C ALA A 17 8.03 -16.18 14.54
N ASP A 18 9.04 -16.67 13.83
CA ASP A 18 8.94 -17.23 12.48
C ASP A 18 9.06 -18.76 12.56
N TYR A 19 8.00 -19.45 12.15
CA TYR A 19 7.88 -20.90 12.23
C TYR A 19 8.19 -21.61 10.90
N LYS A 20 8.76 -20.91 9.90
CA LYS A 20 9.21 -21.57 8.67
C LYS A 20 10.40 -22.50 8.94
N ASP A 21 10.23 -23.77 8.62
CA ASP A 21 11.27 -24.79 8.52
C ASP A 21 11.24 -25.41 7.11
N PRO A 22 12.16 -24.96 6.21
CA PRO A 22 12.25 -25.47 4.85
C PRO A 22 12.93 -26.84 4.77
N THR A 23 13.38 -27.40 5.88
CA THR A 23 14.09 -28.68 5.89
C THR A 23 13.15 -29.86 6.16
N PRO A 24 13.42 -31.05 5.61
CA PRO A 24 14.30 -31.30 4.46
C PRO A 24 13.73 -30.72 3.15
N GLU A 25 14.60 -30.39 2.18
CA GLU A 25 14.22 -29.74 0.92
C GLU A 25 13.15 -30.49 0.12
N ASN A 26 13.19 -31.83 0.16
CA ASN A 26 12.22 -32.68 -0.54
C ASN A 26 10.85 -32.77 0.15
N ASN A 27 10.74 -32.33 1.40
CA ASN A 27 9.51 -32.38 2.18
C ASN A 27 9.63 -31.44 3.40
N PRO A 28 9.50 -30.11 3.23
CA PRO A 28 9.72 -29.16 4.32
C PRO A 28 8.78 -29.43 5.50
N ASN A 29 9.33 -29.38 6.71
CA ASN A 29 8.66 -29.66 7.99
C ASN A 29 7.45 -28.74 8.22
N THR A 30 7.51 -27.50 7.74
CA THR A 30 6.37 -26.58 7.75
C THR A 30 6.13 -26.05 6.36
N SER A 31 4.90 -26.14 5.88
CA SER A 31 4.48 -25.52 4.61
C SER A 31 2.98 -25.69 4.40
N PHE A 32 2.45 -24.85 3.52
CA PHE A 32 1.18 -25.11 2.87
C PHE A 32 1.41 -26.08 1.72
N LYS A 33 0.74 -27.24 1.77
CA LYS A 33 0.76 -28.28 0.73
C LYS A 33 -0.66 -28.65 0.34
N MET A 34 -0.81 -29.10 -0.89
CA MET A 34 -2.05 -29.61 -1.43
C MET A 34 -1.86 -31.04 -1.90
N ALA A 35 -2.94 -31.84 -1.84
CA ALA A 35 -2.96 -33.16 -2.46
C ALA A 35 -2.60 -33.04 -3.95
N SER A 36 -1.85 -34.02 -4.47
CA SER A 36 -1.27 -33.95 -5.83
C SER A 36 -2.30 -33.63 -6.92
N GLY A 37 -2.11 -32.51 -7.63
CA GLY A 37 -2.97 -32.07 -8.74
C GLY A 37 -4.30 -31.48 -8.28
N ALA A 38 -4.43 -31.11 -7.02
CA ALA A 38 -5.65 -30.52 -6.49
C ALA A 38 -5.80 -29.05 -6.91
N THR A 39 -7.04 -28.58 -6.87
CA THR A 39 -7.40 -27.18 -7.03
C THR A 39 -7.96 -26.63 -5.72
N LEU A 40 -7.39 -25.52 -5.25
CA LEU A 40 -7.95 -24.69 -4.19
C LEU A 40 -8.68 -23.52 -4.84
N THR A 41 -10.01 -23.49 -4.74
CA THR A 41 -10.81 -22.34 -5.20
C THR A 41 -10.95 -21.33 -4.06
N ILE A 42 -10.61 -20.07 -4.34
CA ILE A 42 -10.77 -18.95 -3.43
C ILE A 42 -11.87 -18.01 -3.95
N GLU A 43 -12.81 -17.70 -3.05
CA GLU A 43 -14.00 -16.87 -3.31
C GLU A 43 -14.04 -15.65 -2.38
N ASN A 44 -12.95 -15.43 -1.64
CA ASN A 44 -12.73 -14.29 -0.74
C ASN A 44 -11.28 -13.84 -0.91
N ASP A 45 -10.96 -12.65 -0.43
CA ASP A 45 -9.56 -12.19 -0.38
C ASP A 45 -8.72 -13.13 0.50
N VAL A 46 -7.60 -13.60 -0.04
CA VAL A 46 -6.65 -14.50 0.61
C VAL A 46 -5.25 -13.94 0.50
N ILE A 47 -4.51 -13.99 1.61
CA ILE A 47 -3.11 -13.55 1.67
C ILE A 47 -2.24 -14.72 2.12
N PHE A 48 -1.24 -15.08 1.33
CA PHE A 48 -0.10 -15.88 1.78
C PHE A 48 1.03 -14.92 2.16
N ASP A 49 1.37 -14.88 3.44
CA ASP A 49 2.39 -13.99 4.00
C ASP A 49 3.27 -14.76 4.97
N ASN A 50 4.58 -14.66 4.81
CA ASN A 50 5.58 -15.24 5.69
C ASN A 50 5.37 -16.75 5.95
N ILE A 51 5.19 -17.52 4.87
CA ILE A 51 4.91 -18.97 4.89
C ILE A 51 5.70 -19.68 3.78
N ILE A 52 5.86 -21.01 3.86
CA ILE A 52 6.38 -21.82 2.76
C ILE A 52 5.21 -22.37 1.93
N LEU A 53 5.22 -22.15 0.61
CA LEU A 53 4.35 -22.87 -0.33
C LEU A 53 5.17 -23.96 -1.02
N PHE A 54 4.75 -25.23 -0.89
CA PHE A 54 5.52 -26.37 -1.37
C PHE A 54 4.78 -27.20 -2.43
N GLN A 55 5.36 -27.27 -3.64
CA GLN A 55 4.87 -28.06 -4.77
C GLN A 55 5.58 -29.42 -4.87
N GLU A 56 4.88 -30.49 -4.53
CA GLU A 56 5.51 -31.81 -4.42
C GLU A 56 5.40 -32.71 -5.65
N ASN A 57 4.21 -32.82 -6.25
CA ASN A 57 3.90 -33.82 -7.27
C ASN A 57 3.26 -33.13 -8.48
N LYS A 58 2.12 -33.64 -9.01
CA LYS A 58 1.39 -32.95 -10.09
C LYS A 58 1.09 -31.51 -9.70
N GLN A 59 1.22 -30.60 -10.66
CA GLN A 59 1.04 -29.16 -10.44
C GLN A 59 -0.34 -28.87 -9.82
N ASN A 60 -0.32 -28.24 -8.65
CA ASN A 60 -1.53 -27.80 -7.97
C ASN A 60 -1.99 -26.44 -8.50
N THR A 61 -3.29 -26.17 -8.40
CA THR A 61 -3.88 -24.92 -8.88
C THR A 61 -4.53 -24.14 -7.75
N ILE A 62 -4.28 -22.83 -7.67
CA ILE A 62 -5.10 -21.89 -6.91
C ILE A 62 -6.00 -21.19 -7.93
N ALA A 63 -7.30 -21.48 -7.90
CA ALA A 63 -8.29 -20.81 -8.73
C ALA A 63 -8.89 -19.63 -7.96
N VAL A 64 -8.86 -18.44 -8.55
CA VAL A 64 -9.37 -17.20 -7.95
C VAL A 64 -10.65 -16.82 -8.67
N SER A 65 -11.76 -16.78 -7.93
CA SER A 65 -13.06 -16.43 -8.48
C SER A 65 -13.26 -14.93 -8.60
N ALA A 66 -14.22 -14.53 -9.44
CA ALA A 66 -14.60 -13.14 -9.62
C ALA A 66 -14.89 -12.43 -8.27
N GLY A 67 -14.34 -11.23 -8.09
CA GLY A 67 -14.44 -10.43 -6.88
C GLY A 67 -13.49 -10.83 -5.74
N ALA A 68 -12.65 -11.86 -5.92
CA ALA A 68 -11.65 -12.27 -4.94
C ALA A 68 -10.24 -11.84 -5.32
N THR A 69 -9.43 -11.52 -4.31
CA THR A 69 -8.01 -11.20 -4.47
C THR A 69 -7.12 -12.27 -3.83
N LEU A 70 -6.22 -12.88 -4.60
CA LEU A 70 -5.08 -13.64 -4.08
C LEU A 70 -3.88 -12.71 -3.90
N THR A 71 -3.28 -12.65 -2.71
CA THR A 71 -1.99 -11.99 -2.50
C THR A 71 -0.94 -13.03 -2.11
N VAL A 72 0.18 -13.11 -2.84
CA VAL A 72 1.37 -13.89 -2.46
C VAL A 72 2.50 -12.90 -2.23
N THR A 73 2.96 -12.81 -0.98
CA THR A 73 3.96 -11.81 -0.63
C THR A 73 5.39 -12.24 -0.94
N ASP A 74 6.31 -11.30 -1.01
CA ASP A 74 7.76 -11.56 -1.14
C ASP A 74 8.38 -12.28 0.07
N THR A 75 7.73 -12.24 1.23
CA THR A 75 8.11 -13.03 2.41
C THR A 75 7.71 -14.52 2.29
N VAL A 76 6.95 -14.89 1.25
CA VAL A 76 6.60 -16.28 0.97
C VAL A 76 7.80 -17.01 0.38
N VAL A 77 8.16 -18.12 1.01
CA VAL A 77 9.21 -19.01 0.51
C VAL A 77 8.56 -20.01 -0.45
N LEU A 78 8.93 -19.92 -1.72
CA LEU A 78 8.40 -20.79 -2.78
C LEU A 78 9.34 -21.97 -2.99
N MET A 79 8.86 -23.18 -2.74
CA MET A 79 9.64 -24.39 -2.89
C MET A 79 8.91 -25.40 -3.78
N SER A 80 9.68 -26.18 -4.52
CA SER A 80 9.21 -27.37 -5.21
C SER A 80 10.08 -28.56 -4.79
N LYS A 81 9.52 -29.76 -4.85
CA LYS A 81 10.33 -30.98 -4.64
C LYS A 81 11.44 -31.03 -5.70
N PRO A 82 12.69 -31.34 -5.33
CA PRO A 82 13.78 -31.48 -6.29
C PRO A 82 13.39 -32.38 -7.45
N GLY A 83 13.58 -31.89 -8.67
CA GLY A 83 13.16 -32.55 -9.91
C GLY A 83 11.85 -32.01 -10.51
N ASN A 84 11.08 -31.20 -9.79
CA ASN A 84 9.98 -30.41 -10.36
C ASN A 84 10.47 -28.99 -10.70
N ASP A 85 10.24 -28.57 -11.93
CA ASP A 85 10.58 -27.24 -12.45
C ASP A 85 9.42 -26.23 -12.36
N TYR A 86 8.33 -26.59 -11.69
CA TYR A 86 7.14 -25.76 -11.52
C TYR A 86 6.73 -25.60 -10.06
N HIS A 87 6.10 -24.45 -9.78
CA HIS A 87 5.37 -24.18 -8.55
C HIS A 87 3.86 -24.27 -8.79
N PHE A 88 3.06 -23.77 -7.85
CA PHE A 88 1.61 -23.72 -8.02
C PHE A 88 1.24 -22.88 -9.25
N ARG A 89 0.19 -23.32 -9.94
CA ARG A 89 -0.48 -22.55 -10.98
C ARG A 89 -1.55 -21.66 -10.33
N ILE A 90 -1.68 -20.43 -10.80
CA ILE A 90 -2.77 -19.51 -10.46
C ILE A 90 -3.68 -19.40 -11.68
N LEU A 91 -4.96 -19.66 -11.50
CA LEU A 91 -5.99 -19.51 -12.52
C LEU A 91 -6.95 -18.39 -12.10
N LEU A 92 -7.01 -17.32 -12.90
CA LEU A 92 -7.85 -16.16 -12.61
C LEU A 92 -9.11 -16.14 -13.47
N GLU A 93 -10.28 -16.14 -12.83
CA GLU A 93 -11.54 -15.81 -13.51
C GLU A 93 -11.57 -14.33 -13.93
N GLU A 94 -12.48 -13.98 -14.84
CA GLU A 94 -12.75 -12.58 -15.18
C GLU A 94 -13.23 -11.84 -13.93
N GLY A 95 -12.63 -10.68 -13.62
CA GLY A 95 -12.89 -9.96 -12.37
C GLY A 95 -12.24 -10.61 -11.13
N ALA A 96 -11.31 -11.55 -11.28
CA ALA A 96 -10.43 -11.97 -10.20
C ALA A 96 -9.15 -11.13 -10.19
N THR A 97 -8.50 -11.00 -9.04
CA THR A 97 -7.17 -10.36 -8.94
C THR A 97 -6.15 -11.30 -8.30
N ALA A 98 -4.93 -11.36 -8.85
CA ALA A 98 -3.75 -11.82 -8.12
C ALA A 98 -2.73 -10.69 -7.95
N ILE A 99 -2.16 -10.61 -6.76
CA ILE A 99 -1.08 -9.69 -6.39
C ILE A 99 0.13 -10.54 -6.00
N LEU A 100 1.18 -10.51 -6.82
CA LEU A 100 2.37 -11.33 -6.63
C LEU A 100 3.62 -10.46 -6.45
N SER A 101 4.56 -10.90 -5.63
CA SER A 101 5.94 -10.40 -5.73
C SER A 101 6.56 -10.80 -7.07
N GLU A 102 7.59 -10.09 -7.51
CA GLU A 102 8.36 -10.45 -8.71
C GLU A 102 8.90 -11.89 -8.61
N ALA A 103 9.46 -12.28 -7.46
CA ALA A 103 9.91 -13.64 -7.21
C ALA A 103 8.80 -14.68 -7.41
N ALA A 104 7.58 -14.40 -6.93
CA ALA A 104 6.44 -15.29 -7.10
C ALA A 104 5.95 -15.36 -8.54
N GLN A 105 5.78 -14.21 -9.19
CA GLN A 105 5.36 -14.14 -10.58
C GLN A 105 6.33 -14.88 -11.51
N LYS A 106 7.63 -14.83 -11.22
CA LYS A 106 8.67 -15.46 -12.04
C LYS A 106 8.57 -16.98 -12.08
N VAL A 107 8.07 -17.60 -11.01
CA VAL A 107 8.12 -19.07 -10.85
C VAL A 107 6.75 -19.74 -10.84
N MET A 108 5.68 -18.99 -10.55
CA MET A 108 4.30 -19.47 -10.63
C MET A 108 3.75 -19.27 -12.03
N THR A 109 3.04 -20.28 -12.54
CA THR A 109 2.27 -20.14 -13.79
C THR A 109 1.00 -19.35 -13.49
N VAL A 110 0.78 -18.21 -14.17
CA VAL A 110 -0.48 -17.43 -14.04
C VAL A 110 -1.24 -17.47 -15.36
N GLU A 111 -2.50 -17.90 -15.32
CA GLU A 111 -3.38 -18.07 -16.47
C GLU A 111 -4.77 -17.48 -16.19
N GLY A 112 -5.56 -17.27 -17.24
CA GLY A 112 -6.94 -16.80 -17.15
C GLY A 112 -7.14 -15.36 -17.64
N SER A 113 -8.30 -14.77 -17.31
CA SER A 113 -8.74 -13.46 -17.79
C SER A 113 -8.82 -12.38 -16.70
N GLY A 114 -8.49 -12.71 -15.45
CA GLY A 114 -8.42 -11.74 -14.37
C GLY A 114 -7.18 -10.83 -14.42
N THR A 115 -7.05 -9.99 -13.40
CA THR A 115 -5.98 -9.00 -13.29
C THR A 115 -4.80 -9.55 -12.51
N LEU A 116 -3.60 -9.48 -13.09
CA LEU A 116 -2.34 -9.71 -12.38
C LEU A 116 -1.66 -8.38 -12.06
N LEU A 117 -1.40 -8.14 -10.78
CA LEU A 117 -0.58 -7.04 -10.28
C LEU A 117 0.74 -7.62 -9.75
N THR A 118 1.86 -7.07 -10.20
CA THR A 118 3.19 -7.41 -9.68
C THR A 118 3.79 -6.19 -8.98
N TYR A 119 4.47 -6.42 -7.86
CA TYR A 119 5.30 -5.41 -7.22
C TYR A 119 6.73 -5.95 -7.03
N GLY A 120 7.70 -5.04 -7.06
CA GLY A 120 9.12 -5.37 -6.95
C GLY A 120 9.42 -6.18 -5.68
N ASP A 121 10.37 -7.11 -5.76
CA ASP A 121 10.87 -7.78 -4.56
C ASP A 121 11.31 -6.71 -3.56
N SER A 122 10.66 -6.62 -2.39
CA SER A 122 11.29 -5.86 -1.33
C SER A 122 12.59 -6.61 -1.02
N LYS A 123 13.73 -5.99 -1.33
CA LYS A 123 14.96 -6.38 -0.64
C LYS A 123 14.60 -6.39 0.85
N PRO A 124 15.06 -7.37 1.65
CA PRO A 124 14.75 -7.36 3.07
C PRO A 124 15.23 -6.02 3.63
N ALA A 125 14.29 -5.10 3.89
CA ALA A 125 14.39 -3.70 4.34
C ALA A 125 13.98 -2.51 3.41
N GLU A 126 13.57 -2.65 2.13
CA GLU A 126 13.43 -1.43 1.27
C GLU A 126 12.01 -0.91 0.92
N SER A 127 10.90 -1.63 1.14
CA SER A 127 9.57 -0.97 1.22
C SER A 127 8.53 -1.92 1.82
N PRO A 128 7.93 -1.60 2.98
CA PRO A 128 6.88 -2.40 3.60
C PRO A 128 5.51 -2.22 2.92
N PHE A 129 5.41 -1.36 1.91
CA PHE A 129 4.16 -1.10 1.21
C PHE A 129 3.95 -2.08 0.08
N LYS A 130 2.81 -2.77 0.09
CA LYS A 130 2.40 -3.70 -0.95
C LYS A 130 0.92 -3.51 -1.30
N PRO A 131 0.51 -3.80 -2.55
CA PRO A 131 -0.89 -3.84 -2.88
C PRO A 131 -1.58 -4.95 -2.07
N THR A 132 -2.78 -4.67 -1.58
CA THR A 132 -3.61 -5.62 -0.81
C THR A 132 -5.04 -5.72 -1.34
N ARG A 133 -5.36 -4.98 -2.39
CA ARG A 133 -6.67 -4.95 -3.05
C ARG A 133 -6.50 -4.92 -4.56
N GLY A 134 -7.45 -5.51 -5.30
CA GLY A 134 -7.65 -5.23 -6.71
C GLY A 134 -8.43 -3.93 -6.95
N TYR A 135 -8.31 -3.35 -8.15
CA TYR A 135 -9.08 -2.17 -8.55
C TYR A 135 -9.78 -2.41 -9.89
N GLU A 136 -11.09 -2.62 -9.84
CA GLU A 136 -11.92 -2.96 -11.00
C GLU A 136 -12.71 -1.75 -11.51
N ASN A 137 -12.05 -0.60 -11.59
CA ASN A 137 -12.70 0.68 -11.92
C ASN A 137 -13.93 0.96 -11.03
N THR A 138 -13.80 0.63 -9.74
CA THR A 138 -14.90 0.67 -8.77
C THR A 138 -15.47 2.08 -8.58
N PHE A 139 -14.69 3.13 -8.85
CA PHE A 139 -15.14 4.52 -8.73
C PHE A 139 -15.55 5.12 -10.08
N ALA A 140 -16.82 5.48 -10.20
CA ALA A 140 -17.39 6.05 -11.42
C ALA A 140 -16.81 7.43 -11.79
N ASP A 141 -16.31 8.18 -10.80
CA ASP A 141 -15.68 9.49 -10.95
C ASP A 141 -14.15 9.41 -11.14
N VAL A 142 -13.61 8.21 -11.34
CA VAL A 142 -12.18 7.94 -11.57
C VAL A 142 -12.03 7.09 -12.84
N THR A 143 -12.32 7.70 -13.97
CA THR A 143 -12.17 7.09 -15.30
C THR A 143 -10.72 7.14 -15.78
N ASN A 144 -10.34 6.20 -16.65
CA ASN A 144 -8.95 6.02 -17.10
C ASN A 144 -8.34 7.21 -17.86
N ASP A 145 -9.17 8.11 -18.39
CA ASP A 145 -8.74 9.36 -19.04
C ASP A 145 -8.30 10.45 -18.06
N LYS A 146 -8.53 10.28 -16.75
CA LYS A 146 -8.19 11.30 -15.75
C LYS A 146 -6.72 11.24 -15.36
N TRP A 147 -6.10 12.42 -15.23
CA TRP A 147 -4.70 12.55 -14.79
C TRP A 147 -4.42 11.86 -13.45
N PHE A 148 -5.42 11.82 -12.57
CA PHE A 148 -5.30 11.22 -11.25
C PHE A 148 -5.61 9.72 -11.22
N TYR A 149 -6.04 9.12 -12.34
CA TYR A 149 -6.50 7.74 -12.39
C TYR A 149 -5.50 6.77 -11.76
N THR A 150 -4.26 6.79 -12.25
CA THR A 150 -3.19 5.88 -11.76
C THR A 150 -2.91 6.10 -10.28
N TYR A 151 -2.89 7.34 -9.81
CA TYR A 151 -2.61 7.66 -8.41
C TYR A 151 -3.75 7.21 -7.48
N VAL A 152 -5.01 7.40 -7.89
CA VAL A 152 -6.16 6.96 -7.10
C VAL A 152 -6.26 5.43 -7.10
N LYS A 153 -6.09 4.79 -8.26
CA LYS A 153 -6.01 3.33 -8.41
C LYS A 153 -4.96 2.76 -7.48
N THR A 154 -3.71 3.22 -7.57
CA THR A 154 -2.62 2.68 -6.74
C THR A 154 -2.83 2.98 -5.26
N ALA A 155 -3.29 4.18 -4.89
CA ALA A 155 -3.61 4.48 -3.48
C ALA A 155 -4.70 3.56 -2.92
N TYR A 156 -5.69 3.17 -3.74
CA TYR A 156 -6.71 2.21 -3.35
C TYR A 156 -6.14 0.79 -3.22
N GLU A 157 -5.38 0.33 -4.21
CA GLU A 157 -4.75 -1.00 -4.23
C GLU A 157 -3.84 -1.21 -3.02
N TYR A 158 -3.10 -0.17 -2.62
CA TYR A 158 -2.23 -0.17 -1.43
C TYR A 158 -2.97 0.12 -0.12
N ALA A 159 -4.31 0.21 -0.16
CA ALA A 159 -5.17 0.53 0.99
C ALA A 159 -4.84 1.87 1.70
N LEU A 160 -4.17 2.79 1.00
CA LEU A 160 -3.82 4.13 1.49
C LEU A 160 -4.99 5.11 1.39
N ALA A 161 -5.90 4.88 0.43
CA ALA A 161 -7.10 5.67 0.23
C ALA A 161 -8.35 4.80 0.06
N ASN A 162 -9.50 5.34 0.48
CA ASN A 162 -10.82 4.76 0.27
C ASN A 162 -11.71 5.76 -0.48
N GLY A 163 -12.72 5.25 -1.16
CA GLY A 163 -13.81 6.07 -1.70
C GLY A 163 -14.62 6.77 -0.61
N THR A 164 -15.37 7.79 -1.00
CA THR A 164 -16.39 8.43 -0.15
C THR A 164 -17.68 7.60 -0.12
N SER A 165 -17.86 6.70 -1.10
CA SER A 165 -18.86 5.64 -1.10
C SER A 165 -18.28 4.38 -1.74
N THR A 166 -19.12 3.36 -1.94
CA THR A 166 -18.76 2.15 -2.69
C THR A 166 -18.51 2.42 -4.17
N THR A 167 -19.00 3.53 -4.74
CA THR A 167 -18.92 3.83 -6.18
C THR A 167 -18.34 5.20 -6.50
N ALA A 168 -17.95 6.00 -5.51
CA ALA A 168 -17.40 7.33 -5.69
C ALA A 168 -16.13 7.55 -4.87
N PHE A 169 -15.15 8.20 -5.47
CA PHE A 169 -13.92 8.62 -4.81
C PHE A 169 -13.95 10.10 -4.37
N SER A 170 -14.68 10.95 -5.08
CA SER A 170 -14.72 12.41 -4.93
C SER A 170 -13.34 13.05 -5.09
N PRO A 171 -12.68 12.97 -6.27
CA PRO A 171 -11.29 13.39 -6.48
C PRO A 171 -11.05 14.88 -6.19
N ASP A 172 -12.03 15.74 -6.45
CA ASP A 172 -11.94 17.19 -6.21
C ASP A 172 -12.29 17.60 -4.77
N GLY A 173 -12.79 16.66 -3.96
CA GLY A 173 -13.06 16.89 -2.54
C GLY A 173 -11.79 17.30 -1.79
N LYS A 174 -11.93 18.12 -0.76
CA LYS A 174 -10.81 18.59 0.07
C LYS A 174 -10.59 17.69 1.27
N PHE A 175 -9.35 17.67 1.77
CA PHE A 175 -8.97 16.96 2.99
C PHE A 175 -9.05 17.90 4.19
N THR A 176 -9.68 17.44 5.28
CA THR A 176 -9.51 18.08 6.59
C THR A 176 -8.16 17.69 7.21
N VAL A 177 -7.69 18.48 8.19
CA VAL A 177 -6.51 18.13 8.98
C VAL A 177 -6.66 16.72 9.60
N ALA A 178 -7.82 16.40 10.20
CA ALA A 178 -8.11 15.08 10.77
C ALA A 178 -7.94 13.94 9.75
N GLN A 179 -8.44 14.12 8.53
CA GLN A 179 -8.33 13.12 7.47
C GLN A 179 -6.88 12.95 6.99
N ALA A 180 -6.12 14.06 6.89
CA ALA A 180 -4.71 14.01 6.52
C ALA A 180 -3.86 13.28 7.57
N LEU A 181 -4.09 13.54 8.86
CA LEU A 181 -3.42 12.81 9.96
C LEU A 181 -3.81 11.34 9.96
N THR A 182 -5.06 11.00 9.68
CA THR A 182 -5.49 9.60 9.55
C THR A 182 -4.73 8.87 8.44
N ALA A 183 -4.55 9.51 7.27
CA ALA A 183 -3.77 8.95 6.17
C ALA A 183 -2.27 8.83 6.51
N ALA A 184 -1.69 9.85 7.15
CA ALA A 184 -0.32 9.85 7.64
C ALA A 184 -0.05 8.67 8.58
N VAL A 185 -0.94 8.46 9.55
CA VAL A 185 -0.83 7.34 10.49
C VAL A 185 -0.94 6.00 9.78
N LYS A 186 -1.89 5.82 8.86
CA LYS A 186 -2.02 4.56 8.09
C LYS A 186 -0.73 4.19 7.38
N ILE A 187 -0.08 5.17 6.72
CA ILE A 187 1.19 4.96 6.03
C ILE A 187 2.30 4.63 7.05
N HIS A 188 2.43 5.40 8.13
CA HIS A 188 3.47 5.14 9.14
C HIS A 188 3.28 3.80 9.85
N THR A 189 2.04 3.36 10.12
CA THR A 189 1.76 2.04 10.72
C THR A 189 2.00 0.90 9.77
N ALA A 190 1.67 1.09 8.48
CA ALA A 190 2.02 0.10 7.44
C ALA A 190 3.55 -0.04 7.34
N TYR A 191 4.29 1.04 7.56
CA TYR A 191 5.75 1.00 7.55
C TYR A 191 6.38 0.37 8.81
N THR A 192 5.90 0.77 9.99
CA THR A 192 6.53 0.41 11.26
C THR A 192 5.96 -0.83 11.93
N GLY A 193 4.81 -1.34 11.46
CA GLY A 193 4.04 -2.39 12.14
C GLY A 193 3.39 -1.94 13.45
N LYS A 194 3.48 -0.65 13.81
CA LYS A 194 2.80 -0.09 14.99
C LYS A 194 1.28 -0.13 14.81
N THR A 195 0.56 -0.08 15.92
CA THR A 195 -0.91 -0.06 15.95
C THR A 195 -1.45 1.25 16.52
N VAL A 196 -2.73 1.51 16.28
CA VAL A 196 -3.45 2.69 16.78
C VAL A 196 -4.66 2.20 17.54
N ARG A 197 -4.91 2.78 18.72
CA ARG A 197 -6.10 2.45 19.52
C ARG A 197 -7.38 2.93 18.83
N ALA A 198 -8.50 2.30 19.17
CA ALA A 198 -9.81 2.85 18.84
C ALA A 198 -10.09 4.15 19.64
N ALA A 199 -10.97 5.00 19.09
CA ALA A 199 -11.50 6.14 19.82
C ALA A 199 -12.39 5.64 20.98
N ALA A 200 -12.26 6.27 22.14
CA ALA A 200 -13.12 5.97 23.28
C ALA A 200 -14.54 6.51 23.07
N ALA A 201 -15.52 6.00 23.82
CA ALA A 201 -16.89 6.49 23.76
C ALA A 201 -16.94 7.99 24.09
N GLY A 202 -17.51 8.79 23.19
CA GLY A 202 -17.59 10.25 23.32
C GLY A 202 -16.32 11.01 22.91
N GLU A 203 -15.22 10.32 22.59
CA GLU A 203 -14.02 10.93 22.02
C GLU A 203 -14.23 11.22 20.52
N ALA A 204 -13.72 12.36 20.03
CA ALA A 204 -13.76 12.63 18.60
C ALA A 204 -12.96 11.56 17.84
N TRP A 205 -13.53 11.07 16.73
CA TRP A 205 -13.01 9.91 15.98
C TRP A 205 -11.55 10.05 15.54
N TYR A 206 -11.07 11.28 15.37
CA TYR A 206 -9.71 11.57 14.90
C TYR A 206 -8.66 11.65 16.02
N MET A 207 -9.08 11.71 17.29
CA MET A 207 -8.15 11.92 18.41
C MET A 207 -7.08 10.83 18.57
N PRO A 208 -7.36 9.53 18.35
CA PRO A 208 -6.29 8.52 18.37
C PRO A 208 -5.19 8.80 17.35
N TYR A 209 -5.55 9.30 16.15
CA TYR A 209 -4.58 9.61 15.10
C TYR A 209 -3.79 10.88 15.41
N ALA A 210 -4.46 11.93 15.91
CA ALA A 210 -3.77 13.16 16.32
C ALA A 210 -2.76 12.88 17.44
N THR A 211 -3.18 12.12 18.46
CA THR A 211 -2.31 11.70 19.58
C THR A 211 -1.12 10.90 19.08
N TYR A 212 -1.36 9.90 18.23
CA TYR A 212 -0.31 9.09 17.64
C TYR A 212 0.70 9.95 16.86
N CYS A 213 0.23 10.91 16.06
CA CYS A 213 1.12 11.80 15.32
C CYS A 213 2.00 12.65 16.24
N ILE A 214 1.50 13.09 17.39
CA ILE A 214 2.29 13.82 18.39
C ILE A 214 3.33 12.88 19.03
N GLU A 215 2.92 11.71 19.50
CA GLU A 215 3.79 10.73 20.17
C GLU A 215 4.92 10.22 19.27
N ASN A 216 4.69 10.16 17.96
CA ASN A 216 5.68 9.72 16.97
C ASN A 216 6.43 10.91 16.31
N GLY A 217 6.22 12.14 16.78
CA GLY A 217 6.93 13.32 16.27
C GLY A 217 6.57 13.72 14.83
N ILE A 218 5.46 13.19 14.30
CA ILE A 218 4.94 13.54 12.96
C ILE A 218 4.41 14.98 12.96
N ILE A 219 3.77 15.40 14.06
CA ILE A 219 3.33 16.78 14.31
C ILE A 219 3.71 17.22 15.72
N LYS A 220 3.71 18.53 15.96
CA LYS A 220 3.85 19.09 17.31
C LYS A 220 2.51 19.16 18.01
N ASP A 221 2.53 19.08 19.34
CA ASP A 221 1.35 19.40 20.14
C ASP A 221 0.91 20.85 19.90
N GLY A 222 -0.41 21.07 19.81
CA GLY A 222 -1.00 22.36 19.48
C GLY A 222 -0.72 22.88 18.06
N GLN A 223 -0.08 22.10 17.17
CA GLN A 223 0.21 22.54 15.79
C GLN A 223 -1.05 22.92 14.99
N PHE A 224 -2.16 22.21 15.23
CA PHE A 224 -3.44 22.49 14.59
C PHE A 224 -4.50 22.83 15.64
N ALA A 225 -5.10 24.02 15.52
CA ALA A 225 -6.16 24.48 16.42
C ALA A 225 -7.55 23.90 16.07
N ASP A 226 -7.77 23.56 14.80
CA ASP A 226 -9.01 22.96 14.30
C ASP A 226 -8.66 21.79 13.40
N TYR A 227 -9.13 20.59 13.77
CA TYR A 227 -8.91 19.37 13.01
C TYR A 227 -9.95 19.17 11.88
N ASN A 228 -11.05 19.91 11.89
CA ASN A 228 -12.10 19.84 10.88
C ASN A 228 -11.90 20.81 9.73
N LYS A 229 -11.04 21.83 9.87
CA LYS A 229 -10.68 22.70 8.76
C LYS A 229 -9.96 21.93 7.66
N ASN A 230 -10.06 22.43 6.42
CA ASN A 230 -9.26 21.91 5.31
C ASN A 230 -7.76 22.15 5.55
N ILE A 231 -6.96 21.16 5.21
CA ILE A 231 -5.50 21.25 5.31
C ILE A 231 -4.94 21.98 4.09
N THR A 232 -3.93 22.83 4.33
CA THR A 232 -3.17 23.48 3.26
C THR A 232 -2.11 22.53 2.68
N ARG A 233 -1.66 22.78 1.45
CA ARG A 233 -0.56 22.03 0.82
C ARG A 233 0.72 22.11 1.66
N GLY A 234 1.01 23.28 2.24
CA GLY A 234 2.16 23.47 3.13
C GLY A 234 2.07 22.62 4.41
N ASP A 235 0.92 22.61 5.07
CA ASP A 235 0.71 21.78 6.26
C ASP A 235 0.74 20.28 5.93
N MET A 236 0.18 19.90 4.78
CA MET A 236 0.27 18.54 4.25
C MET A 236 1.74 18.13 4.04
N ALA A 237 2.57 19.01 3.47
CA ALA A 237 4.00 18.74 3.33
C ALA A 237 4.69 18.53 4.67
N ILE A 238 4.41 19.37 5.67
CA ILE A 238 4.99 19.23 7.02
C ILE A 238 4.65 17.87 7.62
N VAL A 239 3.38 17.46 7.57
CA VAL A 239 2.98 16.14 8.09
C VAL A 239 3.73 15.04 7.35
N PHE A 240 3.63 14.99 6.01
CA PHE A 240 4.10 13.86 5.21
C PHE A 240 5.63 13.82 5.01
N ALA A 241 6.36 14.87 5.38
CA ALA A 241 7.82 14.88 5.44
C ALA A 241 8.36 14.15 6.68
N ASN A 242 7.53 13.88 7.69
CA ASN A 242 7.91 13.33 8.99
C ASN A 242 7.28 11.96 9.29
N ILE A 243 6.58 11.35 8.32
CA ILE A 243 5.91 10.06 8.53
C ILE A 243 6.80 8.84 8.30
N LEU A 244 8.02 8.99 7.80
CA LEU A 244 8.98 7.91 7.56
C LEU A 244 10.40 8.34 7.95
N PRO A 245 11.36 7.42 8.09
CA PRO A 245 12.77 7.76 8.26
C PRO A 245 13.35 8.54 7.08
N ASP A 246 14.41 9.32 7.31
CA ASP A 246 15.03 10.15 6.26
C ASP A 246 15.56 9.36 5.06
N SER A 247 15.93 8.09 5.25
CA SER A 247 16.34 7.18 4.17
C SER A 247 15.27 7.04 3.08
N GLU A 248 14.00 7.11 3.45
CA GLU A 248 12.86 6.99 2.54
C GLU A 248 12.68 8.24 1.66
N TYR A 249 13.32 9.35 2.00
CA TYR A 249 13.22 10.63 1.29
C TYR A 249 14.51 11.00 0.56
N ALA A 250 15.32 10.01 0.18
CA ALA A 250 16.51 10.24 -0.63
C ALA A 250 16.19 11.11 -1.85
N ALA A 251 16.98 12.17 -2.04
CA ALA A 251 16.80 13.09 -3.15
C ALA A 251 17.15 12.37 -4.47
N ILE A 252 16.26 12.48 -5.45
CA ILE A 252 16.46 11.94 -6.81
C ILE A 252 16.65 13.04 -7.85
N ARG A 253 16.37 14.29 -7.45
CA ARG A 253 16.50 15.50 -8.26
C ARG A 253 16.71 16.72 -7.38
N GLU A 254 17.06 17.83 -8.01
CA GLU A 254 17.00 19.16 -7.42
C GLU A 254 15.78 19.89 -7.99
N LYS A 255 14.80 20.23 -7.15
CA LYS A 255 13.57 20.91 -7.58
C LYS A 255 13.46 22.28 -6.93
N VAL A 256 13.47 23.32 -7.77
CA VAL A 256 13.22 24.69 -7.36
C VAL A 256 11.73 25.03 -7.52
N LEU A 257 11.12 25.49 -6.44
CA LEU A 257 9.72 25.96 -6.40
C LEU A 257 9.77 27.46 -6.05
N PRO A 258 9.59 28.39 -7.02
CA PRO A 258 9.94 29.79 -6.86
C PRO A 258 9.20 30.55 -5.76
N ASP A 259 7.98 30.11 -5.42
CA ASP A 259 7.16 30.68 -4.35
C ASP A 259 7.47 30.12 -2.96
N VAL A 260 8.35 29.11 -2.84
CA VAL A 260 8.75 28.53 -1.55
C VAL A 260 9.97 29.27 -1.00
N THR A 261 9.72 30.25 -0.14
CA THR A 261 10.77 31.07 0.49
C THR A 261 11.18 30.53 1.86
N ASP A 262 12.40 30.84 2.31
CA ASP A 262 12.95 30.34 3.58
C ASP A 262 12.17 30.78 4.82
N GLY A 263 11.40 31.87 4.72
CA GLY A 263 10.54 32.34 5.81
C GLY A 263 9.27 31.51 6.01
N MET A 264 8.93 30.61 5.07
CA MET A 264 7.72 29.79 5.19
C MET A 264 7.94 28.64 6.18
N PRO A 265 7.03 28.41 7.15
CA PRO A 265 7.14 27.27 8.08
C PRO A 265 7.25 25.90 7.41
N CYS A 266 6.70 25.75 6.19
CA CYS A 266 6.72 24.51 5.43
C CYS A 266 7.94 24.37 4.49
N ALA A 267 8.79 25.39 4.35
CA ALA A 267 9.80 25.44 3.29
C ALA A 267 10.75 24.22 3.28
N ALA A 268 11.23 23.82 4.45
CA ALA A 268 12.10 22.64 4.59
C ALA A 268 11.39 21.35 4.20
N ALA A 269 10.15 21.16 4.65
CA ALA A 269 9.35 19.97 4.33
C ALA A 269 9.01 19.90 2.83
N VAL A 270 8.62 21.03 2.24
CA VAL A 270 8.33 21.13 0.80
C VAL A 270 9.57 20.80 -0.03
N ARG A 271 10.74 21.37 0.30
CA ARG A 271 11.99 21.08 -0.42
C ARG A 271 12.44 19.62 -0.27
N LYS A 272 12.31 19.04 0.93
CA LYS A 272 12.58 17.60 1.17
C LYS A 272 11.73 16.73 0.25
N LEU A 273 10.41 16.93 0.26
CA LEU A 273 9.48 16.15 -0.56
C LEU A 273 9.66 16.43 -2.06
N ALA A 274 10.00 17.66 -2.44
CA ALA A 274 10.19 18.03 -3.85
C ALA A 274 11.45 17.36 -4.43
N ASN A 275 12.56 17.38 -3.70
CA ASN A 275 13.81 16.75 -4.11
C ASN A 275 13.71 15.21 -4.09
N ALA A 276 12.89 14.65 -3.21
CA ALA A 276 12.55 13.22 -3.21
C ALA A 276 11.59 12.81 -4.34
N GLY A 277 11.16 13.73 -5.21
CA GLY A 277 10.23 13.40 -6.30
C GLY A 277 8.77 13.22 -5.88
N ILE A 278 8.42 13.51 -4.63
CA ILE A 278 7.08 13.24 -4.07
C ILE A 278 6.10 14.36 -4.42
N VAL A 279 6.49 15.62 -4.22
CA VAL A 279 5.67 16.79 -4.58
C VAL A 279 6.27 17.57 -5.73
N GLY A 280 5.43 18.31 -6.45
CA GLY A 280 5.84 19.22 -7.51
C GLY A 280 5.12 20.57 -7.42
N GLY A 281 5.32 21.40 -8.44
CA GLY A 281 4.62 22.67 -8.60
C GLY A 281 3.45 22.56 -9.58
N ASP A 282 2.73 23.67 -9.73
CA ASP A 282 1.77 23.87 -10.81
C ASP A 282 2.48 24.08 -12.17
N ASN A 283 1.72 24.38 -13.22
CA ASN A 283 2.25 24.64 -14.56
C ASN A 283 3.17 25.87 -14.66
N LYS A 284 3.25 26.69 -13.60
CA LYS A 284 4.17 27.84 -13.48
C LYS A 284 5.37 27.52 -12.58
N GLY A 285 5.46 26.29 -12.07
CA GLY A 285 6.49 25.85 -11.13
C GLY A 285 6.23 26.22 -9.67
N ASN A 286 5.09 26.84 -9.35
CA ASN A 286 4.78 27.28 -7.97
C ASN A 286 4.18 26.13 -7.15
N TYR A 287 4.57 26.02 -5.89
CA TYR A 287 4.03 25.03 -4.97
C TYR A 287 2.64 25.37 -4.45
N ASN A 288 2.33 26.67 -4.32
CA ASN A 288 1.08 27.21 -3.79
C ASN A 288 0.76 26.69 -2.37
N ALA A 289 1.68 26.89 -1.42
CA ALA A 289 1.62 26.31 -0.07
C ALA A 289 0.32 26.62 0.70
N ALA A 290 -0.27 27.80 0.51
CA ALA A 290 -1.48 28.22 1.21
C ALA A 290 -2.78 27.60 0.66
N ASN A 291 -2.75 27.01 -0.54
CA ASN A 291 -3.94 26.41 -1.15
C ASN A 291 -4.34 25.11 -0.44
N GLU A 292 -5.63 24.82 -0.41
CA GLU A 292 -6.16 23.54 0.06
C GLU A 292 -5.91 22.43 -0.96
N ILE A 293 -5.60 21.22 -0.47
CA ILE A 293 -5.29 20.06 -1.31
C ILE A 293 -6.55 19.24 -1.64
N THR A 294 -6.69 18.80 -2.89
CA THR A 294 -7.75 17.86 -3.28
C THR A 294 -7.40 16.41 -2.92
N ARG A 295 -8.40 15.54 -2.94
CA ARG A 295 -8.21 14.11 -2.69
C ARG A 295 -7.34 13.45 -3.75
N ALA A 296 -7.51 13.84 -5.02
CA ALA A 296 -6.66 13.39 -6.12
C ALA A 296 -5.19 13.82 -5.93
N GLU A 297 -4.94 15.07 -5.56
CA GLU A 297 -3.58 15.57 -5.29
C GLU A 297 -2.95 14.86 -4.08
N ALA A 298 -3.72 14.57 -3.04
CA ALA A 298 -3.23 13.81 -1.89
C ALA A 298 -2.80 12.37 -2.27
N CYS A 299 -3.52 11.71 -3.17
CA CYS A 299 -3.13 10.39 -3.68
C CYS A 299 -1.76 10.40 -4.37
N VAL A 300 -1.39 11.51 -5.04
CA VAL A 300 -0.03 11.66 -5.61
C VAL A 300 1.02 11.58 -4.52
N ILE A 301 0.80 12.26 -3.39
CA ILE A 301 1.72 12.24 -2.25
C ILE A 301 1.81 10.82 -1.66
N PHE A 302 0.67 10.18 -1.41
CA PHE A 302 0.64 8.86 -0.76
C PHE A 302 1.34 7.80 -1.59
N THR A 303 1.03 7.76 -2.88
CA THR A 303 1.58 6.75 -3.80
C THR A 303 3.07 6.96 -4.06
N ARG A 304 3.55 8.20 -4.16
CA ARG A 304 4.99 8.48 -4.33
C ARG A 304 5.81 8.21 -3.08
N ILE A 305 5.17 8.27 -1.91
CA ILE A 305 5.77 7.80 -0.66
C ILE A 305 5.85 6.27 -0.65
N ALA A 306 4.75 5.59 -0.97
CA ALA A 306 4.66 4.13 -0.89
C ALA A 306 5.39 3.38 -2.02
N VAL A 307 5.45 3.96 -3.22
CA VAL A 307 5.92 3.34 -4.45
C VAL A 307 6.96 4.25 -5.10
N ALA A 308 8.24 3.97 -4.84
CA ALA A 308 9.35 4.82 -5.27
C ALA A 308 9.40 5.04 -6.79
N SER A 309 8.98 4.06 -7.60
CA SER A 309 8.92 4.19 -9.07
C SER A 309 7.87 5.17 -9.58
N MET A 310 6.93 5.63 -8.75
CA MET A 310 5.95 6.66 -9.11
C MET A 310 6.46 8.09 -8.82
N ARG A 311 7.62 8.22 -8.17
CA ARG A 311 8.25 9.51 -7.89
C ARG A 311 8.60 10.19 -9.21
N ASP A 312 8.39 11.48 -9.22
CA ASP A 312 8.70 12.33 -10.37
C ASP A 312 10.21 12.61 -10.39
N GLY A 313 10.87 12.17 -11.47
CA GLY A 313 12.31 12.35 -11.67
C GLY A 313 12.68 13.66 -12.36
N GLU A 314 11.69 14.45 -12.83
CA GLU A 314 11.90 15.66 -13.65
C GLU A 314 11.76 16.99 -12.87
#